data_AF-A0A2C1KN39-F1
#
_entry.id   AF-A0A2C1KN39-F1
#
_cell.length_a   1.000
_cell.length_b   1.000
_cell.length_c   1.000
_cell.angle_alpha   90.00
_cell.angle_beta   90.00
_cell.angle_gamma   90.00
#
_symmetry.space_group_name_H-M   'P 1'
#
loop_
_entity.id
_entity.type
_entity.pdbx_description
1 polymer ?
#
loop_
_entity_poly.entity_id
_entity_poly.type
_entity_poly.pdbx_seq_one_letter_code
_entity_poly.pdbx_strand_id
1 'polypeptide(L)'
;MIMLADWHPDIIEFIISKMQNPRILRYLIENTNDEAIKKYAQDKLKFTPLTQQEIDMYQGIVNYKQIPGTGGFSEKIIKDAELKLRTGGTYSVHNSEFLTGANISITLTKDFMDAVENDAEYELRFPDVESYTQQEMNEYNENWHKVGDVREWAGLGYKVRTYRKIKAKELWNLINICATYSAEPGIFFIDNANDMTNAKAYGQQVVATNPCGKVA
;
A
#
# COMPACT_ATOMS: atom_id res chain seq x y z
N MET A 1 -15.14 4.83 3.13
CA MET A 1 -13.90 4.13 3.51
C MET A 1 -13.85 2.86 2.70
N ILE A 2 -12.72 2.56 2.08
CA ILE A 2 -12.50 1.32 1.32
C ILE A 2 -11.62 0.42 2.17
N MET A 3 -11.97 -0.85 2.29
CA MET A 3 -11.24 -1.82 3.10
C MET A 3 -10.83 -3.02 2.26
N LEU A 4 -9.63 -3.52 2.51
CA LEU A 4 -9.11 -4.72 1.86
C LEU A 4 -8.46 -5.63 2.90
N ALA A 5 -8.65 -6.94 2.76
CA ALA A 5 -8.02 -7.89 3.67
C ALA A 5 -6.55 -8.16 3.32
N ASP A 6 -5.75 -8.47 4.34
CA ASP A 6 -4.33 -8.82 4.25
C ASP A 6 -4.00 -9.90 3.21
N TRP A 7 -4.92 -10.85 3.03
CA TRP A 7 -4.79 -11.93 2.06
C TRP A 7 -5.10 -11.51 0.62
N HIS A 8 -5.63 -10.31 0.35
CA HIS A 8 -6.12 -9.98 -0.98
C HIS A 8 -4.95 -9.80 -1.98
N PRO A 9 -5.03 -10.34 -3.22
CA PRO A 9 -3.95 -10.24 -4.22
C PRO A 9 -3.46 -8.82 -4.49
N ASP A 10 -4.40 -7.87 -4.54
CA ASP A 10 -4.11 -6.47 -4.88
C ASP A 10 -3.68 -5.59 -3.69
N ILE A 11 -3.43 -6.16 -2.50
CA ILE A 11 -3.16 -5.36 -1.30
C ILE A 11 -1.96 -4.42 -1.43
N ILE A 12 -0.91 -4.86 -2.14
CA ILE A 12 0.30 -4.05 -2.34
C ILE A 12 -0.01 -2.83 -3.19
N GLU A 13 -0.70 -3.03 -4.32
CA GLU A 13 -1.12 -1.94 -5.20
C GLU A 13 -2.08 -1.00 -4.47
N PHE A 14 -3.04 -1.56 -3.74
CA PHE A 14 -4.02 -0.81 -2.97
C PHE A 14 -3.35 0.15 -1.97
N ILE A 15 -2.37 -0.34 -1.21
CA ILE A 15 -1.60 0.48 -0.26
C ILE A 15 -0.76 1.54 -0.98
N ILE A 16 0.00 1.14 -2.01
CA ILE A 16 0.91 2.06 -2.73
C ILE A 16 0.14 3.13 -3.51
N SER A 17 -1.07 2.82 -3.99
CA SER A 17 -1.90 3.74 -4.78
C SER A 17 -2.17 5.08 -4.07
N LYS A 18 -2.20 5.04 -2.73
CA LYS A 18 -2.42 6.18 -1.85
C LYS A 18 -1.16 6.94 -1.46
N MET A 19 0.02 6.36 -1.68
CA MET A 19 1.28 7.02 -1.36
C MET A 19 1.58 8.12 -2.37
N GLN A 20 1.45 9.38 -1.93
CA GLN A 20 1.71 10.56 -2.77
C GLN A 20 3.11 11.14 -2.58
N ASN A 21 3.89 10.63 -1.62
CA ASN A 21 5.23 11.14 -1.33
C ASN A 21 6.29 10.37 -2.16
N PRO A 22 6.88 10.97 -3.20
CA PRO A 22 7.85 10.28 -4.05
C PRO A 22 9.12 9.86 -3.30
N ARG A 23 9.48 10.53 -2.20
CA ARG A 23 10.64 10.11 -1.38
C ARG A 23 10.38 8.79 -0.69
N ILE A 24 9.16 8.54 -0.25
CA ILE A 24 8.78 7.29 0.41
C ILE A 24 8.70 6.15 -0.60
N LEU A 25 8.14 6.40 -1.80
CA LEU A 25 8.17 5.40 -2.88
C LEU A 25 9.60 4.99 -3.24
N ARG A 26 10.52 5.95 -3.34
CA ARG A 26 11.94 5.67 -3.55
C ARG A 26 12.56 4.89 -2.39
N TYR A 27 12.24 5.27 -1.16
CA TYR A 27 12.69 4.54 0.03
C TYR A 27 12.20 3.08 -0.02
N LEU A 28 10.95 2.83 -0.36
CA LEU A 28 10.41 1.48 -0.51
C LEU A 28 11.21 0.68 -1.55
N ILE A 29 11.46 1.25 -2.73
CA ILE A 29 12.23 0.59 -3.80
C ILE A 29 13.64 0.20 -3.35
N GLU A 30 14.29 1.06 -2.57
CA GLU A 30 15.67 0.89 -2.10
C GLU A 30 15.77 -0.09 -0.90
N ASN A 31 14.69 -0.29 -0.14
CA ASN A 31 14.74 -1.01 1.15
C ASN A 31 13.89 -2.28 1.25
N THR A 32 13.01 -2.55 0.28
CA THR A 32 12.25 -3.81 0.24
C THR A 32 13.00 -4.88 -0.56
N ASN A 33 12.85 -6.14 -0.16
CA ASN A 33 13.29 -7.28 -0.98
C ASN A 33 12.18 -7.83 -1.87
N ASP A 34 10.96 -7.28 -1.76
CA ASP A 34 9.80 -7.77 -2.46
C ASP A 34 9.65 -7.13 -3.85
N GLU A 35 9.72 -7.95 -4.90
CA GLU A 35 9.69 -7.46 -6.28
C GLU A 35 8.37 -6.79 -6.68
N ALA A 36 7.23 -7.21 -6.12
CA ALA A 36 5.96 -6.55 -6.41
C ALA A 36 5.90 -5.17 -5.76
N ILE A 37 6.36 -5.02 -4.51
CA ILE A 37 6.45 -3.71 -3.85
C ILE A 37 7.34 -2.77 -4.68
N LYS A 38 8.51 -3.22 -5.13
CA LYS A 38 9.39 -2.43 -6.02
C LYS A 38 8.66 -2.01 -7.29
N LYS A 39 8.04 -2.97 -7.97
CA LYS A 39 7.32 -2.73 -9.23
C LYS A 39 6.23 -1.68 -9.05
N TYR A 40 5.31 -1.86 -8.09
CA TYR A 40 4.20 -0.92 -7.89
C TYR A 40 4.68 0.46 -7.43
N ALA A 41 5.73 0.55 -6.61
CA ALA A 41 6.31 1.82 -6.23
C ALA A 41 6.98 2.53 -7.41
N GLN A 42 7.64 1.80 -8.31
CA GLN A 42 8.20 2.32 -9.55
C GLN A 42 7.10 2.80 -10.51
N ASP A 43 6.07 1.99 -10.73
CA ASP A 43 4.93 2.32 -11.60
C ASP A 43 4.20 3.59 -11.11
N LYS A 44 4.16 3.82 -9.80
CA LYS A 44 3.59 5.04 -9.20
C LYS A 44 4.51 6.26 -9.34
N LEU A 45 5.83 6.09 -9.43
CA LEU A 45 6.78 7.20 -9.53
C LEU A 45 6.84 7.80 -10.94
N LYS A 46 6.79 9.13 -11.01
CA LYS A 46 6.95 9.89 -12.25
C LYS A 46 8.22 10.72 -12.20
N PHE A 47 9.16 10.47 -13.09
CA PHE A 47 10.37 11.28 -13.24
C PHE A 47 10.22 12.31 -14.36
N THR A 48 10.50 13.58 -14.05
CA THR A 48 10.56 14.68 -15.01
C THR A 48 12.00 15.18 -15.08
N PRO A 49 12.73 14.95 -16.19
CA PRO A 49 14.08 15.47 -16.38
C PRO A 49 14.12 17.00 -16.30
N LEU A 50 15.24 17.56 -15.84
CA LEU A 50 15.46 18.99 -15.91
C LEU A 50 15.62 19.45 -17.36
N THR A 51 15.10 20.62 -17.66
CA THR A 51 15.40 21.35 -18.89
C THR A 51 16.79 21.99 -18.82
N GLN A 52 17.39 22.33 -19.97
CA GLN A 52 18.68 23.02 -20.00
C GLN A 52 18.66 24.34 -19.19
N GLN A 53 17.56 25.10 -19.28
CA GLN A 53 17.40 26.35 -18.53
C GLN A 53 17.41 26.11 -17.01
N GLU A 54 16.74 25.05 -16.55
CA GLU A 54 16.75 24.68 -15.13
C GLU A 54 18.12 24.20 -14.67
N ILE A 55 18.84 23.43 -15.50
CA ILE A 55 20.22 23.01 -15.23
C ILE A 55 21.10 24.25 -15.04
N ASP A 56 21.06 25.19 -15.98
CA ASP A 56 21.85 26.43 -15.93
C ASP A 56 21.50 27.27 -14.69
N MET A 57 20.21 27.36 -14.36
CA MET A 57 19.72 28.05 -13.15
C MET A 57 20.24 27.40 -11.87
N TYR A 58 20.06 26.09 -11.69
CA TYR A 58 20.51 25.39 -10.48
C TYR A 58 22.04 25.40 -10.37
N GLN A 59 22.76 25.26 -11.49
CA GLN A 59 24.22 25.38 -11.49
C GLN A 59 24.66 26.77 -11.07
N GLY A 60 23.96 27.82 -11.53
CA GLY A 60 24.15 29.19 -11.08
C GLY A 60 24.01 29.34 -9.56
N ILE A 61 22.98 28.73 -8.96
CA ILE A 61 22.79 28.73 -7.50
C ILE A 61 23.95 28.01 -6.78
N VAL A 62 24.35 26.84 -7.26
CA VAL A 62 25.44 26.05 -6.65
C VAL A 62 26.79 26.78 -6.71
N ASN A 63 27.04 27.57 -7.76
CA ASN A 63 28.27 28.35 -7.89
C ASN A 63 28.46 29.36 -6.74
N TYR A 64 27.38 29.86 -6.12
CA TYR A 64 27.46 30.77 -4.98
C TYR A 64 27.85 30.09 -3.66
N LYS A 65 27.91 28.75 -3.61
CA LYS A 65 28.28 27.99 -2.40
C LYS A 65 29.64 28.39 -1.83
N GLN A 66 30.59 28.75 -2.69
CA GLN A 66 31.96 29.10 -2.30
C GLN A 66 32.17 30.62 -2.13
N ILE A 67 31.11 31.42 -2.31
CA ILE A 67 31.20 32.89 -2.25
C ILE A 67 30.75 33.36 -0.85
N PRO A 68 31.50 34.26 -0.19
CA PRO A 68 31.08 34.85 1.09
C PRO A 68 29.68 35.47 1.00
N GLY A 69 28.81 35.12 1.95
CA GLY A 69 27.40 35.54 1.94
C GLY A 69 26.50 34.77 0.97
N THR A 70 27.00 33.70 0.34
CA THR A 70 26.25 32.71 -0.47
C THR A 70 25.33 33.30 -1.54
N GLY A 71 25.63 34.51 -2.02
CA GLY A 71 24.78 35.24 -2.97
C GLY A 71 23.37 35.53 -2.45
N GLY A 72 23.15 35.50 -1.14
CA GLY A 72 21.83 35.64 -0.52
C GLY A 72 21.00 34.35 -0.47
N PHE A 73 21.52 33.21 -0.95
CA PHE A 73 20.84 31.92 -0.86
C PHE A 73 21.11 31.25 0.49
N SER A 74 20.08 30.67 1.09
CA SER A 74 20.25 29.82 2.27
C SER A 74 20.93 28.50 1.93
N GLU A 75 21.61 27.87 2.91
CA GLU A 75 22.21 26.54 2.73
C GLU A 75 21.20 25.50 2.23
N LYS A 76 19.94 25.58 2.65
CA LYS A 76 18.87 24.67 2.24
C LYS A 76 18.58 24.77 0.74
N ILE A 77 18.59 25.98 0.19
CA ILE A 77 18.38 26.22 -1.25
C ILE A 77 19.55 25.65 -2.05
N ILE A 78 20.78 25.90 -1.60
CA ILE A 78 21.98 25.37 -2.27
C ILE A 78 21.96 23.84 -2.26
N LYS A 79 21.65 23.21 -1.13
CA LYS A 79 21.52 21.75 -1.02
C LYS A 79 20.42 21.18 -1.92
N ASP A 80 19.29 21.87 -2.04
CA ASP A 80 18.20 21.46 -2.96
C ASP A 80 18.64 21.52 -4.43
N ALA A 81 19.34 22.58 -4.82
CA ALA A 81 19.89 22.73 -6.17
C ALA A 81 20.92 21.63 -6.48
N GLU A 82 21.85 21.34 -5.56
CA GLU A 82 22.80 20.22 -5.70
C GLU A 82 22.09 18.87 -5.85
N LEU A 83 21.03 18.64 -5.06
CA LEU A 83 20.24 17.41 -5.14
C LEU A 83 19.54 17.27 -6.49
N LYS A 84 18.91 18.34 -7.00
CA LYS A 84 18.21 18.33 -8.29
C LYS A 84 19.16 18.12 -9.45
N LEU A 85 20.33 18.76 -9.45
CA LEU A 85 21.37 18.55 -10.45
C LEU A 85 21.89 17.11 -10.42
N ARG A 86 22.21 16.57 -9.24
CA ARG A 86 22.67 15.17 -9.10
C ARG A 86 21.61 14.17 -9.55
N THR A 87 20.34 14.46 -9.28
CA THR A 87 19.21 13.61 -9.68
C THR A 87 18.89 13.76 -11.17
N GLY A 88 19.26 14.88 -11.80
CA GLY A 88 18.98 15.19 -13.20
C GLY A 88 17.51 15.52 -13.49
N GLY A 89 16.69 15.71 -12.46
CA GLY A 89 15.24 15.88 -12.60
C GLY A 89 14.50 15.98 -11.27
N THR A 90 13.18 15.94 -11.36
CA THR A 90 12.28 15.94 -10.21
C THR A 90 11.40 14.69 -10.23
N TYR A 91 11.15 14.13 -9.05
CA TYR A 91 10.19 13.05 -8.89
C TYR A 91 8.85 13.61 -8.42
N SER A 92 7.80 13.09 -9.04
CA SER A 92 6.40 13.26 -8.67
C SER A 92 5.74 11.88 -8.70
N VAL A 93 4.41 11.82 -8.60
CA VAL A 93 3.65 10.57 -8.63
C VAL A 93 2.64 10.59 -9.78
N HIS A 94 2.42 9.44 -10.39
CA HIS A 94 1.33 9.25 -11.34
C HIS A 94 -0.02 9.25 -10.61
N ASN A 95 -1.06 9.80 -11.26
CA ASN A 95 -2.43 9.84 -10.76
C ASN A 95 -2.52 10.39 -9.31
N SER A 96 -2.02 11.62 -9.09
CA SER A 96 -2.05 12.26 -7.77
C SER A 96 -3.45 12.40 -7.18
N GLU A 97 -4.46 12.52 -8.05
CA GLU A 97 -5.87 12.66 -7.67
C GLU A 97 -6.57 11.32 -7.38
N PHE A 98 -5.89 10.19 -7.58
CA PHE A 98 -6.48 8.88 -7.35
C PHE A 98 -6.73 8.66 -5.85
N LEU A 99 -8.00 8.41 -5.51
CA LEU A 99 -8.49 8.16 -4.14
C LEU A 99 -8.24 9.30 -3.12
N THR A 100 -7.96 10.54 -3.55
CA THR A 100 -7.72 11.66 -2.61
C THR A 100 -8.90 11.97 -1.69
N GLY A 101 -10.13 11.68 -2.13
CA GLY A 101 -11.36 11.87 -1.35
C GLY A 101 -11.84 10.68 -0.50
N ALA A 102 -11.12 9.55 -0.49
CA ALA A 102 -11.56 8.34 0.20
C ALA A 102 -10.49 7.82 1.16
N ASN A 103 -10.85 7.51 2.41
CA ASN A 103 -9.92 6.80 3.30
C ASN A 103 -9.83 5.32 2.94
N ILE A 104 -8.62 4.77 3.01
CA ILE A 104 -8.38 3.34 2.89
C ILE A 104 -8.02 2.72 4.23
N SER A 105 -8.37 1.46 4.42
CA SER A 105 -7.93 0.65 5.56
C SER A 105 -7.70 -0.79 5.13
N ILE A 106 -6.97 -1.51 5.94
CA ILE A 106 -6.73 -2.93 5.77
C ILE A 106 -7.26 -3.71 6.96
N THR A 107 -7.78 -4.90 6.70
CA THR A 107 -8.16 -5.84 7.75
C THR A 107 -7.09 -6.87 7.94
N LEU A 108 -6.57 -6.96 9.17
CA LEU A 108 -5.53 -7.90 9.55
C LEU A 108 -6.13 -9.04 10.37
N THR A 109 -5.76 -10.25 10.00
CA THR A 109 -6.10 -11.48 10.69
C THR A 109 -5.08 -11.83 11.75
N LYS A 110 -5.42 -12.80 12.59
CA LYS A 110 -4.45 -13.45 13.48
C LYS A 110 -3.42 -14.25 12.68
N ASP A 111 -3.83 -14.98 11.64
CA ASP A 111 -2.92 -15.81 10.85
C ASP A 111 -1.82 -15.01 10.12
N PHE A 112 -2.12 -13.77 9.70
CA PHE A 112 -1.13 -12.85 9.15
C PHE A 112 -0.17 -12.36 10.23
N MET A 113 -0.68 -11.94 11.38
CA MET A 113 0.17 -11.47 12.49
C MET A 113 1.08 -12.58 13.00
N ASP A 114 0.58 -13.81 13.11
CA ASP A 114 1.39 -14.99 13.45
C ASP A 114 2.49 -15.20 12.40
N ALA A 115 2.19 -15.05 11.10
CA ALA A 115 3.18 -15.14 10.04
C ALA A 115 4.24 -14.02 10.11
N VAL A 116 3.86 -12.80 10.51
CA VAL A 116 4.79 -11.69 10.74
C VAL A 116 5.74 -12.00 11.90
N GLU A 117 5.21 -12.46 13.03
CA GLU A 117 6.00 -12.80 14.23
C GLU A 117 7.01 -13.92 13.95
N ASN A 118 6.61 -14.92 13.16
CA ASN A 118 7.40 -16.10 12.85
C ASN A 118 8.27 -15.98 11.58
N ASP A 119 8.37 -14.80 10.96
CA ASP A 119 9.12 -14.57 9.71
C ASP A 119 8.70 -15.46 8.52
N ALA A 120 7.42 -15.85 8.52
CA ALA A 120 6.87 -16.78 7.55
C ALA A 120 6.50 -16.10 6.22
N GLU A 121 6.25 -16.93 5.21
CA GLU A 121 5.55 -16.49 4.01
C GLU A 121 4.05 -16.44 4.26
N TYR A 122 3.37 -15.53 3.56
CA TYR A 122 1.94 -15.34 3.59
C TYR A 122 1.38 -15.43 2.18
N GLU A 123 0.22 -16.07 2.04
CA GLU A 123 -0.41 -16.34 0.75
C GLU A 123 -1.42 -15.24 0.41
N LEU A 124 -1.21 -14.57 -0.72
CA LEU A 124 -2.19 -13.66 -1.29
C LEU A 124 -3.12 -14.43 -2.22
N ARG A 125 -4.40 -14.49 -1.86
CA ARG A 125 -5.38 -15.45 -2.34
C ARG A 125 -6.76 -14.83 -2.55
N PHE A 126 -7.50 -15.40 -3.48
CA PHE A 126 -8.87 -15.00 -3.81
C PHE A 126 -9.66 -16.21 -4.32
N PRO A 127 -11.01 -16.21 -4.29
CA PRO A 127 -11.82 -17.21 -4.98
C PRO A 127 -11.33 -17.48 -6.41
N ASP A 128 -11.20 -18.75 -6.78
CA ASP A 128 -10.64 -19.18 -8.07
C ASP A 128 -11.68 -19.09 -9.19
N VAL A 129 -12.22 -17.87 -9.39
CA VAL A 129 -13.32 -17.57 -10.32
C VAL A 129 -13.02 -17.95 -11.76
N GLU A 130 -11.74 -17.99 -12.15
CA GLU A 130 -11.31 -18.40 -13.49
C GLU A 130 -11.43 -19.91 -13.72
N SER A 131 -11.42 -20.70 -12.65
CA SER A 131 -11.50 -22.17 -12.71
C SER A 131 -12.91 -22.72 -12.45
N TYR A 132 -13.84 -21.85 -12.06
CA TYR A 132 -15.18 -22.25 -11.65
C TYR A 132 -16.01 -22.75 -12.83
N THR A 133 -16.73 -23.84 -12.58
CA THR A 133 -17.83 -24.28 -13.44
C THR A 133 -18.95 -23.23 -13.44
N GLN A 134 -19.89 -23.32 -14.39
CA GLN A 134 -21.04 -22.42 -14.45
C GLN A 134 -21.85 -22.42 -13.13
N GLN A 135 -21.97 -23.57 -12.48
CA GLN A 135 -22.67 -23.69 -11.21
C GLN A 135 -21.90 -22.99 -10.08
N GLU A 136 -20.59 -23.26 -9.94
CA GLU A 136 -19.75 -22.60 -8.94
C GLU A 136 -19.69 -21.08 -9.14
N MET A 137 -19.71 -20.61 -10.39
CA MET A 137 -19.73 -19.17 -10.70
C MET A 137 -21.06 -18.52 -10.30
N ASN A 138 -22.19 -19.21 -10.46
CA ASN A 138 -23.48 -18.73 -9.97
C ASN A 138 -23.47 -18.63 -8.43
N GLU A 139 -22.96 -19.66 -7.76
CA GLU A 139 -22.80 -19.66 -6.30
C GLU A 139 -21.89 -18.52 -5.82
N TYR A 140 -20.76 -18.29 -6.49
CA TYR A 140 -19.86 -17.18 -6.20
C TYR A 140 -20.60 -15.83 -6.30
N ASN A 141 -21.30 -15.58 -7.42
CA ASN A 141 -22.02 -14.33 -7.64
C ASN A 141 -23.11 -14.09 -6.58
N GLU A 142 -23.80 -15.16 -6.15
CA GLU A 142 -24.89 -15.07 -5.19
C GLU A 142 -24.44 -15.03 -3.72
N ASN A 143 -23.27 -15.59 -3.39
CA ASN A 143 -22.91 -15.86 -1.99
C ASN A 143 -21.55 -15.29 -1.54
N TRP A 144 -20.59 -15.03 -2.43
CA TRP A 144 -19.28 -14.52 -2.03
C TRP A 144 -19.38 -13.21 -1.24
N HIS A 145 -20.24 -12.27 -1.66
CA HIS A 145 -20.42 -10.98 -0.98
C HIS A 145 -21.01 -11.11 0.43
N LYS A 146 -21.62 -12.26 0.78
CA LYS A 146 -22.14 -12.56 2.12
C LYS A 146 -21.08 -13.18 3.02
N VAL A 147 -20.12 -13.89 2.41
CA VAL A 147 -19.00 -14.55 3.12
C VAL A 147 -17.84 -13.57 3.28
N GLY A 148 -17.30 -13.04 2.18
CA GLY A 148 -16.25 -12.01 2.17
C GLY A 148 -14.88 -12.46 2.72
N ASP A 149 -14.79 -13.68 3.26
CA ASP A 149 -13.59 -14.29 3.80
C ASP A 149 -13.22 -15.55 2.99
N VAL A 150 -12.03 -15.55 2.42
CA VAL A 150 -11.50 -16.67 1.62
C VAL A 150 -11.23 -17.91 2.46
N ARG A 151 -10.97 -17.77 3.75
CA ARG A 151 -10.80 -18.89 4.70
C ARG A 151 -12.12 -19.65 4.84
N GLU A 152 -13.20 -18.90 5.07
CA GLU A 152 -14.55 -19.47 5.18
C GLU A 152 -15.00 -20.06 3.84
N TRP A 153 -14.73 -19.36 2.74
CA TRP A 153 -15.07 -19.83 1.39
C TRP A 153 -14.38 -21.15 1.03
N ALA A 154 -13.09 -21.28 1.36
CA ALA A 154 -12.38 -22.55 1.25
C ALA A 154 -12.97 -23.63 2.17
N GLY A 155 -13.38 -23.26 3.38
CA GLY A 155 -14.04 -24.16 4.33
C GLY A 155 -15.38 -24.70 3.84
N LEU A 156 -16.09 -23.96 2.98
CA LEU A 156 -17.30 -24.41 2.28
C LEU A 156 -17.02 -25.36 1.10
N GLY A 157 -15.75 -25.62 0.79
CA GLY A 157 -15.32 -26.53 -0.28
C GLY A 157 -15.11 -25.87 -1.64
N TYR A 158 -15.26 -24.55 -1.75
CA TYR A 158 -14.99 -23.83 -3.00
C TYR A 158 -13.48 -23.65 -3.22
N LYS A 159 -13.05 -23.70 -4.49
CA LYS A 159 -11.63 -23.52 -4.82
C LYS A 159 -11.18 -22.10 -4.58
N VAL A 160 -9.97 -21.96 -4.05
CA VAL A 160 -9.30 -20.69 -3.81
C VAL A 160 -7.96 -20.74 -4.50
N ARG A 161 -7.61 -19.65 -5.17
CA ARG A 161 -6.34 -19.52 -5.88
C ARG A 161 -5.38 -18.65 -5.08
N THR A 162 -4.18 -19.16 -4.89
CA THR A 162 -3.03 -18.37 -4.43
C THR A 162 -2.40 -17.70 -5.65
N TYR A 163 -2.44 -16.38 -5.69
CA TYR A 163 -1.85 -15.58 -6.77
C TYR A 163 -0.36 -15.35 -6.54
N ARG A 164 0.02 -15.22 -5.27
CA ARG A 164 1.38 -14.86 -4.88
C ARG A 164 1.65 -15.26 -3.43
N LYS A 165 2.93 -15.55 -3.13
CA LYS A 165 3.45 -15.60 -1.76
C LYS A 165 4.34 -14.40 -1.51
N ILE A 166 4.27 -13.85 -0.31
CA ILE A 166 5.07 -12.71 0.15
C ILE A 166 5.61 -13.01 1.55
N LYS A 167 6.81 -12.55 1.89
CA LYS A 167 7.26 -12.56 3.28
C LYS A 167 6.35 -11.65 4.11
N ALA A 168 5.70 -12.19 5.15
CA ALA A 168 4.71 -11.44 5.92
C ALA A 168 5.27 -10.12 6.46
N LYS A 169 6.55 -10.12 6.88
CA LYS A 169 7.25 -8.90 7.30
C LYS A 169 7.43 -7.84 6.21
N GLU A 170 7.60 -8.21 4.95
CA GLU A 170 7.68 -7.23 3.85
C GLU A 170 6.35 -6.51 3.67
N LEU A 171 5.23 -7.24 3.71
CA LEU A 171 3.89 -6.64 3.69
C LEU A 171 3.63 -5.78 4.93
N TRP A 172 3.99 -6.26 6.12
CA TRP A 172 3.87 -5.49 7.36
C TRP A 172 4.71 -4.21 7.36
N ASN A 173 5.94 -4.26 6.83
CA ASN A 173 6.79 -3.09 6.68
C ASN A 173 6.18 -2.08 5.71
N LEU A 174 5.64 -2.53 4.57
CA LEU A 174 4.92 -1.67 3.64
C LEU A 174 3.75 -0.95 4.32
N ILE A 175 2.92 -1.69 5.06
CA ILE A 175 1.78 -1.16 5.82
C ILE A 175 2.25 -0.07 6.79
N ASN A 176 3.26 -0.35 7.60
CA ASN A 176 3.77 0.58 8.60
C ASN A 176 4.38 1.84 7.99
N ILE A 177 5.20 1.68 6.95
CA ILE A 177 5.84 2.81 6.27
C ILE A 177 4.75 3.71 5.68
N CYS A 178 3.78 3.15 4.95
CA CYS A 178 2.70 3.94 4.39
C CYS A 178 1.83 4.58 5.47
N ALA A 179 1.39 3.84 6.48
CA ALA A 179 0.61 4.39 7.59
C ALA A 179 1.34 5.56 8.30
N THR A 180 2.66 5.45 8.47
CA THR A 180 3.49 6.50 9.08
C THR A 180 3.56 7.78 8.24
N TYR A 181 3.73 7.64 6.92
CA TYR A 181 4.02 8.79 6.06
C TYR A 181 2.83 9.31 5.24
N SER A 182 1.72 8.57 5.17
CA SER A 182 0.46 9.00 4.55
C SER A 182 -0.76 8.97 5.47
N ALA A 183 -0.60 8.58 6.76
CA ALA A 183 -1.70 8.34 7.69
C ALA A 183 -2.72 7.28 7.21
N GLU A 184 -2.33 6.49 6.21
CA GLU A 184 -3.12 5.45 5.56
C GLU A 184 -2.18 4.31 5.09
N PRO A 185 -2.62 3.04 5.09
CA PRO A 185 -3.96 2.59 5.44
C PRO A 185 -4.23 2.63 6.95
N GLY A 186 -5.50 2.82 7.32
CA GLY A 186 -5.97 2.47 8.67
C GLY A 186 -5.86 0.97 8.90
N ILE A 187 -5.67 0.55 10.13
CA ILE A 187 -5.49 -0.87 10.50
C ILE A 187 -6.69 -1.33 11.33
N PHE A 188 -7.28 -2.46 10.95
CA PHE A 188 -8.40 -3.07 11.66
C PHE A 188 -8.17 -4.56 11.88
N PHE A 189 -8.12 -5.02 13.13
CA PHE A 189 -7.93 -6.44 13.45
C PHE A 189 -9.26 -7.19 13.40
N ILE A 190 -9.59 -7.78 12.24
CA ILE A 190 -10.92 -8.33 11.95
C ILE A 190 -11.27 -9.54 12.83
N ASP A 191 -10.30 -10.40 13.10
CA ASP A 191 -10.52 -11.60 13.92
C ASP A 191 -10.81 -11.22 15.38
N ASN A 192 -10.11 -10.21 15.91
CA ASN A 192 -10.38 -9.70 17.26
C ASN A 192 -11.77 -9.07 17.36
N ALA A 193 -12.17 -8.29 16.35
CA ALA A 193 -13.49 -7.69 16.29
C ALA A 193 -14.59 -8.77 16.26
N ASN A 194 -14.41 -9.80 15.44
CA ASN A 194 -15.32 -10.93 15.39
C ASN A 194 -15.34 -11.73 16.70
N ASP A 195 -14.21 -11.94 17.38
CA ASP A 195 -14.17 -12.68 18.65
C ASP A 195 -14.84 -11.95 19.81
N MET A 196 -14.89 -10.62 19.77
CA MET A 196 -15.42 -9.79 20.85
C MET A 196 -16.82 -9.24 20.58
N THR A 197 -17.36 -9.39 19.36
CA THR A 197 -18.67 -8.85 19.01
C THR A 197 -19.81 -9.67 19.60
N ASN A 198 -20.86 -8.99 20.06
CA ASN A 198 -22.13 -9.63 20.43
C ASN A 198 -22.98 -10.02 19.21
N ALA A 199 -22.66 -9.50 18.02
CA ALA A 199 -23.36 -9.80 16.76
C ALA A 199 -23.32 -11.30 16.41
N LYS A 200 -22.28 -12.01 16.86
CA LYS A 200 -22.17 -13.47 16.74
C LYS A 200 -23.38 -14.20 17.34
N ALA A 201 -23.99 -13.69 18.41
CA ALA A 201 -25.18 -14.28 19.02
C ALA A 201 -26.42 -14.25 18.10
N TYR A 202 -26.39 -13.39 17.07
CA TYR A 202 -27.44 -13.24 16.07
C TYR A 202 -27.07 -13.89 14.73
N GLY A 203 -26.00 -14.68 14.67
CA GLY A 203 -25.49 -15.29 13.43
C GLY A 203 -24.88 -14.26 12.46
N GLN A 204 -24.43 -13.10 12.96
CA GLN A 204 -23.80 -12.05 12.17
C GLN A 204 -22.30 -11.97 12.44
N GLN A 205 -21.55 -11.45 11.47
CA GLN A 205 -20.12 -11.23 11.55
C GLN A 205 -19.73 -9.81 11.15
N VAL A 206 -18.63 -9.33 11.73
CA VAL A 206 -18.00 -8.06 11.37
C VAL A 206 -17.22 -8.26 10.08
N VAL A 207 -17.58 -7.49 9.05
CA VAL A 207 -16.92 -7.52 7.72
C VAL A 207 -16.14 -6.23 7.42
N ALA A 208 -16.39 -5.16 8.19
CA ALA A 208 -15.77 -3.85 8.00
C ALA A 208 -15.90 -3.01 9.27
N THR A 209 -15.25 -1.84 9.29
CA THR A 209 -15.43 -0.81 10.33
C THR A 209 -15.85 0.52 9.72
N ASN A 210 -16.36 1.43 10.55
CA ASN A 210 -16.68 2.79 10.15
C ASN A 210 -15.42 3.64 9.86
N PRO A 211 -15.55 4.82 9.23
CA PRO A 211 -14.40 5.66 8.87
C PRO A 211 -13.45 6.03 10.02
N CYS A 212 -13.93 5.99 11.26
CA CYS A 212 -13.13 6.30 12.46
C CYS A 212 -12.50 5.06 13.11
N GLY A 213 -12.79 3.84 12.62
CA GLY A 213 -12.26 2.59 13.15
C GLY A 213 -12.78 2.19 14.54
N LYS A 214 -13.94 2.72 14.97
CA LYS A 214 -14.48 2.55 16.34
C LYS A 214 -15.81 1.81 16.41
N VAL A 215 -16.48 1.62 15.26
CA VAL A 215 -17.78 0.94 15.17
C VAL A 215 -17.65 -0.18 14.16
N ALA A 216 -18.05 -1.39 14.55
CA ALA A 216 -17.91 -2.62 13.81
C ALA A 216 -19.08 -3.54 14.16
#